data_AF-A0A920QBR0-F1
#
_entry.id   AF-A0A920QBR0-F1
#
_cell.length_a   1.000
_cell.length_b   1.000
_cell.length_c   1.000
_cell.angle_alpha   90.00
_cell.angle_beta   90.00
_cell.angle_gamma   90.00
#
_symmetry.space_group_name_H-M   'P 1'
#
loop_
_entity.id
_entity.type
_entity.pdbx_description
1 polymer ?
#
loop_
_entity_poly.entity_id
_entity_poly.type
_entity_poly.pdbx_seq_one_letter_code
_entity_poly.pdbx_strand_id
1 'polypeptide(L)'
;MPPPPEYLAFYQWIKEDFKAHAVIHFGKHGNLEWLPGRSVALGPEDFPQIALGTLPNLYPFIVNDPGEGAQAKRRSSAVIIDHLTPPLTRAGLYEEFDKAERLLEEHAHCEILYPERAQELKHEIEHLLENAEWSAELPQDEDPLNALSNHLCELKESQIRSGLHIFGQIPEGEKRIDFLLSLLRMSSAERPGLLQALLGKVTIIILIHFLSAKGTGSKKWQENG
;
A
#
# COMPACT_ATOMS: atom_id res chain seq x y z
N MET A 1 -25.32 17.40 -17.19
CA MET A 1 -26.78 17.49 -16.96
C MET A 1 -27.00 18.24 -15.66
N PRO A 2 -27.94 19.20 -15.57
CA PRO A 2 -28.21 19.91 -14.31
C PRO A 2 -28.66 18.94 -13.20
N PRO A 3 -28.41 19.26 -11.92
CA PRO A 3 -28.92 18.46 -10.80
C PRO A 3 -30.45 18.42 -10.81
N PRO A 4 -31.06 17.33 -10.33
CA PRO A 4 -32.51 17.24 -10.22
C PRO A 4 -33.03 18.25 -9.18
N PRO A 5 -34.28 18.75 -9.31
CA PRO A 5 -34.84 19.74 -8.40
C PRO A 5 -34.79 19.34 -6.92
N GLU A 6 -34.97 18.06 -6.61
CA GLU A 6 -34.94 17.51 -5.26
C GLU A 6 -33.56 17.69 -4.61
N TYR A 7 -32.49 17.63 -5.40
CA TYR A 7 -31.13 17.88 -4.95
C TYR A 7 -30.97 19.33 -4.49
N LEU A 8 -31.45 20.29 -5.29
CA LEU A 8 -31.37 21.71 -4.95
C LEU A 8 -32.27 22.05 -3.76
N ALA A 9 -33.46 21.46 -3.69
CA ALA A 9 -34.39 21.61 -2.57
C ALA A 9 -33.76 21.16 -1.25
N PHE A 10 -32.98 20.07 -1.24
CA PHE A 10 -32.29 19.60 -0.05
C PHE A 10 -31.27 20.62 0.48
N TYR A 11 -30.40 21.16 -0.40
CA TYR A 11 -29.45 22.21 0.02
C TYR A 11 -30.14 23.52 0.40
N GLN A 12 -31.26 23.86 -0.24
CA GLN A 12 -32.06 25.01 0.16
C GLN A 12 -32.65 24.82 1.55
N TRP A 13 -33.20 23.65 1.85
CA TRP A 13 -33.70 23.30 3.18
C TRP A 13 -32.61 23.40 4.25
N ILE A 14 -31.39 22.88 3.97
CA ILE A 14 -30.24 23.01 4.88
C ILE A 14 -29.96 24.49 5.23
N LYS A 15 -30.00 25.38 4.22
CA LYS A 15 -29.66 26.80 4.37
C LYS A 15 -30.78 27.60 5.03
N GLU A 16 -32.01 27.43 4.58
CA GLU A 16 -33.11 28.35 4.90
C GLU A 16 -34.00 27.87 6.04
N ASP A 17 -34.30 26.56 6.10
CA ASP A 17 -35.22 25.98 7.07
C ASP A 17 -34.47 25.42 8.28
N PHE A 18 -33.50 24.53 8.04
CA PHE A 18 -32.63 24.00 9.08
C PHE A 18 -31.65 25.05 9.61
N LYS A 19 -31.31 26.05 8.79
CA LYS A 19 -30.43 27.18 9.13
C LYS A 19 -29.07 26.71 9.66
N ALA A 20 -28.45 25.78 8.94
CA ALA A 20 -27.11 25.31 9.26
C ALA A 20 -26.12 26.48 9.32
N HIS A 21 -25.24 26.46 10.32
CA HIS A 21 -24.10 27.37 10.37
C HIS A 21 -22.90 26.85 9.56
N ALA A 22 -22.85 25.54 9.33
CA ALA A 22 -21.84 24.85 8.54
C ALA A 22 -22.37 23.47 8.10
N VAL A 23 -21.75 22.90 7.07
CA VAL A 23 -21.95 21.51 6.65
C VAL A 23 -20.66 20.72 6.76
N ILE A 24 -20.80 19.43 7.06
CA ILE A 24 -19.70 18.47 7.00
C ILE A 24 -20.04 17.48 5.90
N HIS A 25 -19.31 17.55 4.79
CA HIS A 25 -19.30 16.46 3.81
C HIS A 25 -18.26 15.44 4.25
N PHE A 26 -18.53 14.14 4.09
CA PHE A 26 -17.65 13.10 4.60
C PHE A 26 -17.38 12.06 3.52
N GLY A 27 -16.09 11.81 3.25
CA GLY A 27 -15.65 10.80 2.30
C GLY A 27 -14.83 11.36 1.14
N LYS A 28 -14.35 10.45 0.30
CA LYS A 28 -13.44 10.75 -0.83
C LYS A 28 -14.13 11.49 -1.98
N HIS A 29 -15.45 11.32 -2.17
CA HIS A 29 -16.18 11.97 -3.26
C HIS A 29 -17.56 12.45 -2.80
N GLY A 30 -17.83 13.73 -2.99
CA GLY A 30 -19.17 14.27 -3.04
C GLY A 30 -19.62 14.32 -4.49
N ASN A 31 -20.88 14.69 -4.73
CA ASN A 31 -21.34 15.03 -6.08
C ASN A 31 -21.43 16.55 -6.28
N LEU A 32 -21.44 17.33 -5.20
CA LEU A 32 -21.60 18.78 -5.20
C LEU A 32 -20.52 19.47 -6.04
N GLU A 33 -19.26 19.14 -5.77
CA GLU A 33 -18.09 19.69 -6.44
C GLU A 33 -17.98 19.28 -7.92
N TRP A 34 -18.79 18.31 -8.37
CA TRP A 34 -18.84 17.82 -9.74
C TRP A 34 -20.07 18.27 -10.52
N LEU A 35 -20.99 19.01 -9.89
CA LEU A 35 -22.15 19.57 -10.58
C LEU A 35 -21.71 20.51 -11.72
N PRO A 36 -22.48 20.63 -12.81
CA PRO A 36 -22.07 21.43 -13.96
C PRO A 36 -21.76 22.88 -13.60
N GLY A 37 -20.78 23.45 -14.30
CA GLY A 37 -20.29 24.80 -14.07
C GLY A 37 -18.80 24.92 -14.31
N ARG A 38 -18.27 26.14 -14.18
CA ARG A 38 -16.85 26.49 -14.35
C ARG A 38 -15.92 25.62 -13.50
N SER A 39 -14.73 25.35 -14.01
CA SER A 39 -13.73 24.50 -13.35
C SER A 39 -13.16 25.09 -12.04
N VAL A 40 -13.10 26.42 -11.95
CA VAL A 40 -12.60 27.19 -10.80
C VAL A 40 -13.22 28.58 -10.82
N ALA A 41 -13.19 29.29 -9.69
CA ALA A 41 -13.73 30.65 -9.55
C ALA A 41 -15.19 30.70 -10.00
N LEU A 42 -16.01 29.93 -9.30
CA LEU A 42 -17.44 29.82 -9.56
C LEU A 42 -18.13 31.17 -9.45
N GLY A 43 -19.19 31.35 -10.21
CA GLY A 43 -20.12 32.45 -10.05
C GLY A 43 -21.55 31.98 -9.89
N PRO A 44 -22.50 32.92 -9.93
CA PRO A 44 -23.85 32.72 -9.43
C PRO A 44 -24.66 31.68 -10.22
N GLU A 45 -24.29 31.40 -11.47
CA GLU A 45 -24.93 30.42 -12.35
C GLU A 45 -24.37 29.00 -12.23
N ASP A 46 -23.25 28.80 -11.52
CA ASP A 46 -22.64 27.49 -11.35
C ASP A 46 -23.38 26.68 -10.29
N PHE A 47 -23.77 25.44 -10.61
CA PHE A 47 -24.59 24.62 -9.71
C PHE A 47 -24.01 24.36 -8.32
N PRO A 48 -22.70 24.16 -8.12
CA PRO A 48 -22.15 24.05 -6.77
C PRO A 48 -22.38 25.33 -5.95
N GLN A 49 -22.28 26.51 -6.59
CA GLN A 49 -22.53 27.81 -5.96
C GLN A 49 -24.03 28.01 -5.66
N ILE A 50 -24.91 27.58 -6.57
CA ILE A 50 -26.37 27.64 -6.36
C ILE A 50 -26.78 26.74 -5.18
N ALA A 51 -26.28 25.51 -5.15
CA ALA A 51 -26.59 24.55 -4.10
C ALA A 51 -26.07 25.02 -2.74
N LEU A 52 -24.75 25.21 -2.59
CA LEU A 52 -24.15 25.45 -1.27
C LEU A 52 -24.09 26.93 -0.87
N GLY A 53 -23.97 27.84 -1.84
CA GLY A 53 -23.85 29.28 -1.57
C GLY A 53 -22.61 29.62 -0.74
N THR A 54 -22.81 30.39 0.33
CA THR A 54 -21.75 30.84 1.26
C THR A 54 -21.64 29.98 2.52
N LEU A 55 -22.38 28.87 2.60
CA LEU A 55 -22.41 28.01 3.77
C LEU A 55 -21.02 27.36 3.98
N PRO A 56 -20.36 27.55 5.14
CA PRO A 56 -19.08 26.93 5.41
C PRO A 56 -19.12 25.42 5.25
N ASN A 57 -18.17 24.86 4.50
CA ASN A 57 -18.12 23.45 4.16
C ASN A 57 -16.83 22.82 4.69
N LEU A 58 -16.96 21.98 5.73
CA LEU A 58 -15.87 21.18 6.26
C LEU A 58 -15.89 19.81 5.60
N TYR A 59 -14.72 19.28 5.25
CA TYR A 59 -14.64 18.05 4.48
C TYR A 59 -13.50 17.15 4.95
N PRO A 60 -13.78 16.22 5.89
CA PRO A 60 -12.89 15.09 6.15
C PRO A 60 -12.61 14.31 4.86
N PHE A 61 -11.33 14.26 4.49
CA PHE A 61 -10.89 13.74 3.20
C PHE A 61 -9.67 12.81 3.35
N ILE A 62 -9.53 11.82 2.48
CA ILE A 62 -8.42 10.88 2.55
C ILE A 62 -7.12 11.51 2.04
N VAL A 63 -6.04 11.44 2.84
CA VAL A 63 -4.77 12.13 2.55
C VAL A 63 -4.12 11.71 1.22
N ASN A 64 -4.37 10.49 0.75
CA ASN A 64 -3.75 9.96 -0.45
C ASN A 64 -4.51 10.27 -1.74
N ASP A 65 -5.54 11.12 -1.69
CA ASP A 65 -6.26 11.59 -2.88
C ASP A 65 -6.32 13.13 -2.97
N PRO A 66 -5.17 13.79 -3.13
CA PRO A 66 -5.10 15.25 -3.13
C PRO A 66 -5.77 15.89 -4.36
N GLY A 67 -5.88 15.15 -5.47
CA GLY A 67 -6.45 15.67 -6.72
C GLY A 67 -7.93 16.02 -6.57
N GLU A 68 -8.68 15.12 -5.94
CA GLU A 68 -10.11 15.33 -5.71
C GLU A 68 -10.37 16.27 -4.53
N GLY A 69 -9.52 16.21 -3.48
CA GLY A 69 -9.55 17.21 -2.42
C GLY A 69 -9.33 18.63 -2.97
N ALA A 70 -8.48 18.80 -3.98
CA ALA A 70 -8.29 20.08 -4.66
C ALA A 70 -9.53 20.52 -5.46
N GLN A 71 -10.27 19.58 -6.06
CA GLN A 71 -11.53 19.87 -6.75
C GLN A 71 -12.57 20.41 -5.76
N ALA A 72 -12.76 19.75 -4.62
CA ALA A 72 -13.66 20.21 -3.56
C ALA A 72 -13.26 21.60 -3.03
N LYS A 73 -11.97 21.85 -2.79
CA LYS A 73 -11.48 23.20 -2.42
C LYS A 73 -11.87 24.27 -3.44
N ARG A 74 -11.71 23.98 -4.73
CA ARG A 74 -11.91 24.96 -5.82
C ARG A 74 -13.38 25.18 -6.19
N ARG A 75 -14.23 24.16 -6.02
CA ARG A 75 -15.62 24.17 -6.52
C ARG A 75 -16.69 24.13 -5.45
N SER A 76 -16.36 23.87 -4.19
CA SER A 76 -17.33 23.97 -3.09
C SER A 76 -16.77 24.75 -1.89
N SER A 77 -15.66 25.47 -2.09
CA SER A 77 -14.95 26.23 -1.05
C SER A 77 -14.68 25.40 0.21
N ALA A 78 -14.47 24.09 0.02
CA ALA A 78 -14.33 23.15 1.11
C ALA A 78 -13.03 23.38 1.90
N VAL A 79 -13.14 23.37 3.22
CA VAL A 79 -11.99 23.24 4.13
C VAL A 79 -11.72 21.75 4.31
N ILE A 80 -10.66 21.28 3.65
CA ILE A 80 -10.24 19.88 3.74
C ILE A 80 -9.56 19.62 5.08
N ILE A 81 -10.02 18.56 5.75
CA ILE A 81 -9.44 18.05 6.99
C ILE A 81 -8.93 16.63 6.71
N ASP A 82 -7.65 16.52 6.38
CA ASP A 82 -7.09 15.25 5.93
C ASP A 82 -7.09 14.21 7.05
N HIS A 83 -7.41 12.97 6.69
CA HIS A 83 -7.34 11.80 7.56
C HIS A 83 -6.46 10.71 6.97
N LEU A 84 -5.98 9.82 7.84
CA LEU A 84 -5.12 8.70 7.46
C LEU A 84 -5.84 7.74 6.50
N THR A 85 -5.05 7.06 5.67
CA THR A 85 -5.53 5.87 4.97
C THR A 85 -5.87 4.77 5.97
N PRO A 86 -6.68 3.77 5.58
CA PRO A 86 -6.79 2.55 6.37
C PRO A 86 -5.40 1.94 6.63
N PRO A 87 -5.20 1.28 7.78
CA PRO A 87 -3.93 0.65 8.11
C PRO A 87 -3.54 -0.37 7.03
N LEU A 88 -2.27 -0.36 6.63
CA LEU A 88 -1.72 -1.31 5.67
C LEU A 88 -1.08 -2.48 6.40
N THR A 89 -1.26 -3.69 5.88
CA THR A 89 -0.56 -4.91 6.30
C THR A 89 -0.12 -5.71 5.08
N ARG A 90 0.69 -6.75 5.29
CA ARG A 90 1.04 -7.71 4.23
C ARG A 90 -0.15 -8.61 3.96
N ALA A 91 -0.37 -8.95 2.69
CA ALA A 91 -1.41 -9.91 2.35
C ALA A 91 -1.16 -11.28 2.98
N GLY A 92 0.11 -11.71 3.04
CA GLY A 92 0.44 -13.08 3.39
C GLY A 92 -0.02 -14.05 2.30
N LEU A 93 0.08 -15.35 2.59
CA LEU A 93 -0.46 -16.41 1.74
C LEU A 93 -1.58 -17.12 2.50
N TYR A 94 -2.52 -17.67 1.75
CA TYR A 94 -3.65 -18.42 2.28
C TYR A 94 -3.94 -19.63 1.39
N GLU A 95 -4.54 -20.66 2.00
CA GLU A 95 -5.06 -21.86 1.32
C GLU A 95 -4.05 -22.48 0.33
N GLU A 96 -4.36 -22.43 -0.96
CA GLU A 96 -3.55 -23.05 -2.02
C GLU A 96 -2.17 -22.41 -2.15
N PHE A 97 -2.04 -21.10 -1.91
CA PHE A 97 -0.76 -20.41 -1.98
C PHE A 97 0.17 -20.78 -0.81
N ASP A 98 -0.38 -20.96 0.39
CA ASP A 98 0.39 -21.44 1.56
C ASP A 98 0.88 -22.89 1.32
N LYS A 99 0.01 -23.72 0.74
CA LYS A 99 0.39 -25.09 0.35
C LYS A 99 1.51 -25.08 -0.71
N ALA A 100 1.40 -24.24 -1.73
CA ALA A 100 2.41 -24.11 -2.78
C ALA A 100 3.76 -23.63 -2.22
N GLU A 101 3.76 -22.66 -1.30
CA GLU A 101 4.99 -22.19 -0.63
C GLU A 101 5.66 -23.32 0.15
N ARG A 102 4.88 -24.08 0.94
CA ARG A 102 5.42 -25.20 1.71
C ARG A 102 6.04 -26.30 0.85
N LEU A 103 5.41 -26.62 -0.29
CA LEU A 103 5.96 -27.59 -1.24
C LEU A 103 7.27 -27.10 -1.86
N LEU A 104 7.35 -25.82 -2.21
CA LEU A 104 8.57 -25.20 -2.73
C LEU A 104 9.70 -25.19 -1.70
N GLU A 105 9.39 -24.85 -0.44
CA GLU A 105 10.37 -24.87 0.65
C GLU A 105 10.88 -26.30 0.91
N GLU A 106 10.00 -27.30 0.93
CA GLU A 106 10.39 -28.70 1.08
C GLU A 106 11.25 -29.18 -0.11
N HIS A 107 10.86 -28.81 -1.34
CA HIS A 107 11.63 -29.12 -2.54
C HIS A 107 13.05 -28.54 -2.46
N ALA A 108 13.18 -27.27 -2.12
CA ALA A 108 14.48 -26.59 -1.98
C ALA A 108 15.37 -27.24 -0.90
N HIS A 109 14.77 -27.69 0.21
CA HIS A 109 15.52 -28.43 1.25
C HIS A 109 16.00 -29.81 0.78
N CYS A 110 15.20 -30.49 -0.04
CA CYS A 110 15.51 -31.84 -0.52
C CYS A 110 16.48 -31.88 -1.71
N GLU A 111 16.59 -30.80 -2.49
CA GLU A 111 17.31 -30.76 -3.77
C GLU A 111 18.76 -31.30 -3.69
N ILE A 112 19.48 -30.99 -2.60
CA ILE A 112 20.89 -31.39 -2.43
C ILE A 112 21.03 -32.76 -1.75
N LEU A 113 20.20 -33.05 -0.74
CA LEU A 113 20.40 -34.20 0.16
C LEU A 113 19.51 -35.41 -0.18
N TYR A 114 18.37 -35.18 -0.84
CA TYR A 114 17.35 -36.19 -1.11
C TYR A 114 16.74 -35.98 -2.52
N PRO A 115 17.52 -36.22 -3.60
CA PRO A 115 17.11 -35.87 -4.97
C PRO A 115 15.86 -36.64 -5.43
N GLU A 116 15.66 -37.88 -4.99
CA GLU A 116 14.45 -38.65 -5.29
C GLU A 116 13.19 -37.97 -4.71
N ARG A 117 13.27 -37.50 -3.46
CA ARG A 117 12.17 -36.76 -2.81
C ARG A 117 11.95 -35.40 -3.47
N ALA A 118 13.01 -34.70 -3.88
CA ALA A 118 12.89 -33.46 -4.62
C ALA A 118 12.14 -33.67 -5.95
N GLN A 119 12.43 -34.78 -6.65
CA GLN A 119 11.71 -35.13 -7.87
C GLN A 119 10.22 -35.39 -7.60
N GLU A 120 9.87 -36.11 -6.53
CA GLU A 120 8.47 -36.33 -6.13
C GLU A 120 7.74 -35.00 -5.85
N LEU A 121 8.35 -34.13 -5.04
CA LEU A 121 7.80 -32.82 -4.69
C LEU A 121 7.60 -31.93 -5.91
N LYS A 122 8.50 -32.01 -6.90
CA LYS A 122 8.33 -31.30 -8.16
C LYS A 122 7.07 -31.74 -8.90
N HIS A 123 6.80 -33.05 -8.98
CA HIS A 123 5.56 -33.55 -9.59
C HIS A 123 4.32 -33.15 -8.79
N GLU A 124 4.40 -33.11 -7.45
CA GLU A 124 3.31 -32.60 -6.61
C GLU A 124 3.00 -31.12 -6.89
N ILE A 125 4.04 -30.29 -7.10
CA ILE A 125 3.90 -28.88 -7.48
C ILE A 125 3.30 -28.74 -8.87
N GLU A 126 3.78 -29.50 -9.86
CA GLU A 126 3.25 -29.49 -11.23
C GLU A 126 1.76 -29.86 -11.25
N HIS A 127 1.37 -30.92 -10.54
CA HIS A 127 -0.03 -31.31 -10.40
C HIS A 127 -0.88 -30.23 -9.69
N LEU A 128 -0.32 -29.52 -8.71
CA LEU A 128 -1.01 -28.39 -8.08
C LEU A 128 -1.28 -27.28 -9.11
N LEU A 129 -0.27 -26.93 -9.92
CA LEU A 129 -0.38 -25.88 -10.93
C LEU A 129 -1.38 -26.22 -12.04
N GLU A 130 -1.45 -27.49 -12.46
CA GLU A 130 -2.42 -27.95 -13.48
C GLU A 130 -3.88 -27.79 -13.04
N ASN A 131 -4.14 -27.82 -11.73
CA ASN A 131 -5.50 -27.75 -11.17
C ASN A 131 -5.86 -26.37 -10.59
N ALA A 132 -4.88 -25.47 -10.46
CA ALA A 132 -5.06 -24.14 -9.90
C ALA A 132 -5.53 -23.14 -10.96
N GLU A 133 -6.67 -22.48 -10.77
CA GLU A 133 -7.17 -21.45 -11.71
C GLU A 133 -6.21 -20.25 -11.84
N TRP A 134 -5.51 -19.90 -10.75
CA TRP A 134 -4.55 -18.80 -10.70
C TRP A 134 -3.21 -19.11 -11.39
N SER A 135 -2.94 -20.38 -11.76
CA SER A 135 -1.69 -20.73 -12.43
C SER A 135 -1.54 -20.07 -13.81
N ALA A 136 -2.67 -19.70 -14.43
CA ALA A 136 -2.69 -18.95 -15.68
C ALA A 136 -2.13 -17.52 -15.55
N GLU A 137 -2.03 -16.98 -14.32
CA GLU A 137 -1.44 -15.67 -14.05
C GLU A 137 0.09 -15.72 -13.90
N LEU A 138 0.67 -16.92 -13.82
CA LEU A 138 2.12 -17.08 -13.72
C LEU A 138 2.82 -16.64 -15.02
N PRO A 139 3.98 -15.97 -14.91
CA PRO A 139 4.79 -15.66 -16.08
C PRO A 139 5.23 -16.97 -16.76
N GLN A 140 5.27 -16.97 -18.11
CA GLN A 140 5.93 -18.06 -18.82
C GLN A 140 7.45 -17.90 -18.69
N ASP A 141 8.04 -18.75 -17.85
CA ASP A 141 9.48 -18.82 -17.58
C ASP A 141 10.01 -20.20 -18.01
N GLU A 142 11.31 -20.28 -18.31
CA GLU A 142 12.00 -21.54 -18.55
C GLU A 142 12.07 -22.41 -17.28
N ASP A 143 11.98 -21.78 -16.11
CA ASP A 143 11.87 -22.44 -14.81
C ASP A 143 10.53 -22.14 -14.10
N PRO A 144 9.54 -23.05 -14.20
CA PRO A 144 8.23 -22.89 -13.55
C PRO A 144 8.30 -22.80 -12.02
N LEU A 145 9.29 -23.42 -11.38
CA LEU A 145 9.44 -23.37 -9.91
C LEU A 145 9.90 -21.98 -9.47
N ASN A 146 10.84 -21.39 -10.22
CA ASN A 146 11.28 -20.02 -9.99
C ASN A 146 10.14 -19.02 -10.26
N ALA A 147 9.37 -19.20 -11.34
CA ALA A 147 8.20 -18.37 -11.63
C ALA A 147 7.17 -18.41 -10.49
N LEU A 148 6.86 -19.60 -9.99
CA LEU A 148 5.97 -19.78 -8.85
C LEU A 148 6.54 -19.13 -7.58
N SER A 149 7.82 -19.35 -7.27
CA SER A 149 8.48 -18.78 -6.08
C SER A 149 8.42 -17.24 -6.10
N ASN A 150 8.72 -16.62 -7.23
CA ASN A 150 8.65 -15.16 -7.39
C ASN A 150 7.22 -14.66 -7.22
N HIS A 151 6.24 -15.31 -7.86
CA HIS A 151 4.83 -14.95 -7.75
C HIS A 151 4.31 -15.03 -6.31
N LEU A 152 4.62 -16.11 -5.60
CA LEU A 152 4.24 -16.26 -4.18
C LEU A 152 4.92 -15.20 -3.31
N CYS A 153 6.18 -14.87 -3.57
CA CYS A 153 6.88 -13.80 -2.87
C CYS A 153 6.21 -12.44 -3.09
N GLU A 154 5.85 -12.11 -4.33
CA GLU A 154 5.13 -10.88 -4.67
C GLU A 154 3.76 -10.80 -3.99
N LEU A 155 2.97 -11.88 -4.05
CA LEU A 155 1.67 -11.96 -3.37
C LEU A 155 1.82 -11.79 -1.87
N LYS A 156 2.69 -12.57 -1.23
CA LYS A 156 2.94 -12.56 0.21
C LYS A 156 3.35 -11.19 0.72
N GLU A 157 4.22 -10.50 -0.03
CA GLU A 157 4.75 -9.20 0.34
C GLU A 157 3.88 -8.03 -0.10
N SER A 158 2.83 -8.26 -0.90
CA SER A 158 1.90 -7.20 -1.33
C SER A 158 1.23 -6.49 -0.14
N GLN A 159 1.04 -5.18 -0.27
CA GLN A 159 0.43 -4.35 0.78
C GLN A 159 -1.07 -4.21 0.55
N ILE A 160 -1.86 -4.68 1.51
CA ILE A 160 -3.32 -4.59 1.50
C ILE A 160 -3.82 -3.77 2.69
N ARG A 161 -5.08 -3.32 2.61
CA ARG A 161 -5.72 -2.59 3.71
C ARG A 161 -6.27 -3.55 4.76
N SER A 162 -5.86 -3.39 6.01
CA SER A 162 -6.35 -4.13 7.19
C SER A 162 -7.63 -3.48 7.75
N GLY A 163 -8.68 -3.48 6.93
CA GLY A 163 -9.99 -2.89 7.25
C GLY A 163 -10.13 -1.43 6.80
N LEU A 164 -10.93 -0.66 7.55
CA LEU A 164 -11.24 0.74 7.27
C LEU A 164 -10.61 1.69 8.30
N HIS A 165 -10.44 2.95 7.91
CA HIS A 165 -10.01 4.01 8.82
C HIS A 165 -11.20 4.52 9.64
N ILE A 166 -10.95 4.84 10.92
CA ILE A 166 -11.90 5.57 11.77
C ILE A 166 -11.34 6.96 11.99
N PHE A 167 -12.08 7.98 11.58
CA PHE A 167 -11.65 9.37 11.66
C PHE A 167 -11.29 9.76 13.10
N GLY A 168 -10.09 10.33 13.28
CA GLY A 168 -9.56 10.71 14.59
C GLY A 168 -8.93 9.57 15.39
N GLN A 169 -8.96 8.33 14.90
CA GLN A 169 -8.30 7.19 15.56
C GLN A 169 -7.03 6.78 14.82
N ILE A 170 -5.97 6.59 15.60
CA ILE A 170 -4.69 6.06 15.11
C ILE A 170 -4.73 4.53 15.27
N PRO A 171 -4.23 3.74 14.30
CA PRO A 171 -4.12 2.29 14.51
C PRO A 171 -3.31 1.95 15.77
N GLU A 172 -3.76 0.93 16.49
CA GLU A 172 -3.18 0.45 17.74
C GLU A 172 -2.71 -1.01 17.61
N GLY A 173 -1.90 -1.47 18.58
CA GLY A 173 -1.40 -2.84 18.63
C GLY A 173 -0.67 -3.28 17.36
N GLU A 174 -0.98 -4.49 16.89
CA GLU A 174 -0.38 -5.09 15.68
C GLU A 174 -0.63 -4.25 14.43
N LYS A 175 -1.83 -3.69 14.25
CA LYS A 175 -2.16 -2.83 13.10
C LYS A 175 -1.25 -1.60 13.02
N ARG A 176 -0.82 -1.06 14.17
CA ARG A 176 0.13 0.05 14.21
C ARG A 176 1.51 -0.38 13.72
N ILE A 177 1.98 -1.54 14.19
CA ILE A 177 3.27 -2.09 13.83
C ILE A 177 3.31 -2.38 12.32
N ASP A 178 2.31 -3.09 11.81
CA ASP A 178 2.20 -3.43 10.38
C ASP A 178 2.14 -2.18 9.50
N PHE A 179 1.36 -1.17 9.92
CA PHE A 179 1.26 0.07 9.17
C PHE A 179 2.59 0.84 9.15
N LEU A 180 3.31 0.89 10.27
CA LEU A 180 4.63 1.52 10.33
C LEU A 180 5.66 0.75 9.51
N LEU A 181 5.68 -0.58 9.58
CA LEU A 181 6.56 -1.41 8.74
C LEU A 181 6.27 -1.18 7.26
N SER A 182 4.99 -1.08 6.90
CA SER A 182 4.55 -0.79 5.54
C SER A 182 5.04 0.58 5.04
N LEU A 183 4.92 1.62 5.87
CA LEU A 183 5.38 2.97 5.54
C LEU A 183 6.91 3.06 5.43
N LEU A 184 7.64 2.36 6.30
CA LEU A 184 9.10 2.42 6.36
C LEU A 184 9.77 1.51 5.31
N ARG A 185 9.02 0.66 4.62
CA ARG A 185 9.59 -0.23 3.60
C ARG A 185 10.18 0.55 2.42
N MET A 186 9.50 1.60 1.97
CA MET A 186 9.97 2.42 0.85
C MET A 186 11.08 3.37 1.28
N SER A 187 12.13 3.45 0.49
CA SER A 187 13.12 4.53 0.63
C SER A 187 12.51 5.86 0.18
N SER A 188 12.93 6.94 0.83
CA SER A 188 12.72 8.30 0.33
C SER A 188 14.04 8.85 -0.21
N ALA A 189 13.98 9.98 -0.92
CA ALA A 189 15.17 10.63 -1.47
C ALA A 189 16.27 10.89 -0.41
N GLU A 190 15.89 11.07 0.86
CA GLU A 190 16.80 11.40 1.96
C GLU A 190 16.99 10.24 2.95
N ARG A 191 16.19 9.16 2.88
CA ARG A 191 16.20 8.09 3.88
C ARG A 191 16.10 6.71 3.24
N PRO A 192 17.02 5.77 3.54
CA PRO A 192 16.87 4.40 3.10
C PRO A 192 15.62 3.77 3.74
N GLY A 193 14.97 2.86 3.02
CA GLY A 193 13.90 2.05 3.58
C GLY A 193 14.44 1.17 4.71
N LEU A 194 13.56 0.71 5.60
CA LEU A 194 13.96 -0.03 6.81
C LEU A 194 14.86 -1.23 6.49
N LEU A 195 14.52 -2.02 5.47
CA LEU A 195 15.32 -3.17 5.06
C LEU A 195 16.70 -2.74 4.55
N GLN A 196 16.78 -1.69 3.73
CA GLN A 196 18.05 -1.14 3.25
C GLN A 196 18.89 -0.58 4.39
N ALA A 197 18.27 0.08 5.38
CA ALA A 197 18.95 0.62 6.55
C ALA A 197 19.52 -0.50 7.44
N LEU A 198 18.78 -1.61 7.59
CA LEU A 198 19.24 -2.79 8.32
C LEU A 198 20.39 -3.48 7.57
N LEU A 199 20.24 -3.71 6.26
CA LEU A 199 21.28 -4.32 5.43
C LEU A 199 22.54 -3.45 5.35
N GLY A 200 22.41 -2.14 5.22
CA GLY A 200 23.55 -1.20 5.22
C GLY A 200 24.32 -1.17 6.54
N LYS A 201 23.64 -1.41 7.68
CA LYS A 201 24.31 -1.62 8.98
C LYS A 201 24.96 -3.00 9.09
N VAL A 202 24.36 -4.03 8.51
CA VAL A 202 24.94 -5.38 8.45
C VAL A 202 26.20 -5.40 7.56
N THR A 203 26.24 -4.62 6.48
CA THR A 203 27.45 -4.48 5.65
C THR A 203 28.62 -3.89 6.45
N ILE A 204 28.40 -2.96 7.39
CA ILE A 204 29.48 -2.44 8.26
C ILE A 204 30.01 -3.54 9.19
N ILE A 205 29.14 -4.40 9.73
CA ILE A 205 29.57 -5.49 10.61
C ILE A 205 30.30 -6.59 9.83
N ILE A 206 29.83 -6.94 8.63
CA ILE A 206 30.48 -7.92 7.76
C ILE A 206 31.79 -7.37 7.19
N LEU A 207 31.86 -6.09 6.82
CA LEU A 207 33.10 -5.47 6.34
C LEU A 207 34.15 -5.35 7.46
N ILE A 208 33.74 -5.06 8.71
CA ILE A 208 34.66 -5.06 9.87
C ILE A 208 35.15 -6.50 10.17
N HIS A 209 34.30 -7.52 10.11
CA HIS A 209 34.75 -8.91 10.27
C HIS A 209 35.64 -9.38 9.12
N PHE A 210 35.34 -8.99 7.88
CA PHE A 210 36.11 -9.39 6.70
C PHE A 210 37.46 -8.64 6.60
N LEU A 211 37.53 -7.38 7.05
CA LEU A 211 38.78 -6.62 7.17
C LEU A 211 39.60 -7.03 8.40
N SER A 212 38.96 -7.43 9.51
CA SER A 212 39.65 -7.98 10.68
C SER A 212 40.21 -9.38 10.41
N ALA A 213 39.53 -10.20 9.59
CA ALA A 213 40.01 -11.54 9.20
C ALA A 213 41.15 -11.52 8.16
N LYS A 214 41.34 -10.41 7.43
CA LYS A 214 42.47 -10.21 6.49
C LYS A 214 43.66 -9.46 7.08
N GLY A 215 43.59 -9.03 8.34
CA GLY A 215 44.63 -8.23 9.02
C GLY A 215 45.76 -9.01 9.70
N THR A 216 45.68 -10.34 9.81
CA THR A 216 46.72 -11.17 10.45
C THR A 216 47.43 -12.05 9.43
N GLY A 217 48.13 -11.43 8.48
CA GLY A 217 48.82 -12.18 7.43
C GLY A 217 49.80 -11.35 6.62
N SER A 218 50.83 -10.79 7.27
CA SER A 218 52.19 -10.67 6.71
C SER A 218 53.03 -9.69 7.55
N LYS A 219 53.93 -10.26 8.37
CA LYS A 219 55.22 -9.68 8.75
C LYS A 219 56.06 -10.76 9.46
N LYS A 220 56.67 -11.65 8.67
CA LYS A 220 57.93 -12.29 9.04
C LYS A 220 58.97 -11.88 8.00
N TRP A 221 59.64 -10.78 8.28
CA TRP A 221 60.97 -10.53 7.75
C TRP A 221 61.93 -11.47 8.49
N GLN A 222 62.60 -12.34 7.73
CA GLN A 222 63.73 -13.11 8.20
C GLN A 222 64.95 -12.18 8.28
N GLU A 223 65.52 -12.05 9.46
CA GLU A 223 66.90 -11.65 9.68
C GLU A 223 67.61 -12.74 10.50
N ASN A 224 68.87 -12.98 10.11
CA ASN A 224 69.97 -13.66 10.81
C ASN A 224 70.16 -15.17 10.58
N GLY A 225 71.28 -15.50 9.92
CA GLY A 225 71.89 -16.84 9.88
C GLY A 225 72.63 -17.11 8.59
#